data_AF-A0A924VW13-F1
#
_entry.id   AF-A0A924VW13-F1
#
_cell.length_a   1.000
_cell.length_b   1.000
_cell.length_c   1.000
_cell.angle_alpha   90.00
_cell.angle_beta   90.00
_cell.angle_gamma   90.00
#
_symmetry.space_group_name_H-M   'P 1'
#
loop_
_entity.id
_entity.type
_entity.pdbx_description
1 polymer ?
#
loop_
_entity_poly.entity_id
_entity_poly.type
_entity_poly.pdbx_seq_one_letter_code
_entity_poly.pdbx_strand_id
1 'polypeptide(L)' 'MRKILGAQLYTLREFAKTPKEIEQTFKKVREIGYTTVQASGIGQIEASELRAIADATGIKIIIT' A
#
# COMPACT_ATOMS: atom_id res chain seq x y z
N MET A 1 19.66 -1.48 -15.21
CA MET A 1 18.45 -1.75 -14.40
C MET A 1 17.74 -0.43 -14.11
N ARG A 2 16.40 -0.41 -14.16
CA ARG A 2 15.62 0.77 -13.74
C ARG A 2 15.55 0.78 -12.21
N LYS A 3 15.87 1.91 -11.58
CA LYS A 3 15.71 2.09 -10.13
C LYS A 3 14.21 2.19 -9.81
N ILE A 4 13.76 1.49 -8.77
CA ILE A 4 12.37 1.50 -8.30
C ILE A 4 12.37 2.21 -6.94
N LEU A 5 11.50 3.21 -6.79
CA LEU A 5 11.27 3.91 -5.52
C LEU A 5 10.01 3.35 -4.87
N GLY A 6 10.08 3.08 -3.57
CA GLY A 6 8.95 2.59 -2.77
C GLY A 6 8.73 3.44 -1.52
N ALA A 7 7.47 3.59 -1.14
CA ALA A 7 7.10 4.26 0.11
C ALA A 7 7.01 3.23 1.25
N GLN A 8 7.70 3.49 2.37
CA GLN A 8 7.54 2.75 3.61
C GLN A 8 6.30 3.26 4.35
N LEU A 9 5.31 2.40 4.61
CA LEU A 9 3.99 2.84 5.09
C LEU A 9 3.91 3.11 6.60
N TYR A 10 4.98 2.97 7.38
CA TYR A 10 4.90 3.12 8.85
C TYR A 10 4.37 4.49 9.31
N THR A 11 4.71 5.57 8.60
CA THR A 11 4.18 6.92 8.88
C THR A 11 2.68 7.03 8.57
N LEU A 12 2.17 6.21 7.65
CA LEU A 12 0.78 6.19 7.21
C LEU A 12 -0.07 5.12 7.93
N ARG A 13 0.51 4.36 8.86
CA ARG A 13 -0.14 3.22 9.54
C ARG A 13 -1.47 3.55 10.22
N GLU A 14 -1.66 4.79 10.64
CA GLU A 14 -2.91 5.27 11.26
C GLU A 14 -4.04 5.52 10.24
N PHE A 15 -3.71 5.61 8.96
CA PHE A 15 -4.67 5.75 7.85
C PHE A 15 -4.91 4.41 7.11
N ALA A 16 -4.45 3.29 7.68
CA ALA A 16 -4.45 1.99 7.02
C ALA A 16 -4.87 0.89 7.98
N LYS A 17 -5.88 1.13 8.85
CA LYS A 17 -6.32 0.18 9.89
C LYS A 17 -7.44 -0.75 9.43
N THR A 18 -8.17 -0.39 8.39
CA THR A 18 -9.23 -1.22 7.78
C THR A 18 -9.00 -1.41 6.28
N PRO A 19 -9.58 -2.43 5.62
CA PRO A 19 -9.43 -2.62 4.18
C PRO A 19 -9.80 -1.38 3.36
N LYS A 20 -10.89 -0.69 3.73
CA LYS A 20 -11.31 0.56 3.08
C LYS A 20 -10.28 1.68 3.22
N GLU A 21 -9.70 1.83 4.41
CA GLU A 21 -8.66 2.83 4.66
C GLU A 21 -7.34 2.48 3.94
N ILE A 22 -6.98 1.20 3.88
CA ILE A 22 -5.83 0.72 3.10
C ILE A 22 -6.01 1.08 1.62
N GLU A 23 -7.18 0.81 1.04
CA GLU A 23 -7.49 1.18 -0.34
C GLU A 23 -7.37 2.70 -0.57
N GLN A 24 -7.95 3.51 0.32
CA GLN A 24 -7.85 4.97 0.24
C GLN A 24 -6.40 5.47 0.36
N THR A 25 -5.62 4.88 1.27
CA THR A 25 -4.20 5.20 1.43
C THR A 25 -3.41 4.83 0.19
N PHE A 26 -3.64 3.66 -0.40
CA PHE A 26 -2.97 3.23 -1.62
C PHE A 26 -3.32 4.14 -2.81
N LYS A 27 -4.58 4.57 -2.95
CA LYS A 27 -5.00 5.56 -3.97
C LYS A 27 -4.21 6.87 -3.81
N LYS A 28 -4.14 7.42 -2.59
CA LYS A 28 -3.36 8.64 -2.32
C LYS A 28 -1.87 8.47 -2.60
N VAL A 29 -1.28 7.35 -2.18
CA VAL A 29 0.13 7.03 -2.45
C VAL A 29 0.39 6.94 -3.97
N ARG A 30 -0.54 6.34 -4.71
CA ARG A 30 -0.48 6.26 -6.17
C ARG A 30 -0.58 7.62 -6.83
N GLU A 31 -1.47 8.48 -6.36
CA GLU A 31 -1.66 9.87 -6.82
C GLU A 31 -0.41 10.73 -6.58
N ILE A 32 0.31 10.52 -5.47
CA ILE A 32 1.60 11.17 -5.19
C ILE A 32 2.70 10.74 -6.19
N GLY A 33 2.53 9.59 -6.86
CA GLY A 33 3.43 9.09 -7.90
C GLY A 33 4.21 7.83 -7.52
N TYR A 34 4.05 7.32 -6.30
CA TYR A 34 4.63 6.03 -5.93
C TYR A 34 3.88 4.89 -6.62
N THR A 35 4.63 3.86 -7.01
CA THR A 35 4.09 2.65 -7.65
C THR A 35 4.35 1.39 -6.82
N THR A 36 5.21 1.50 -5.80
CA THR A 36 5.54 0.39 -4.92
C THR A 36 5.52 0.84 -3.45
N VAL A 37 5.21 -0.09 -2.55
CA VAL A 37 5.16 0.15 -1.10
C VAL A 37 5.78 -1.00 -0.32
N GLN A 38 6.27 -0.68 0.88
CA GLN A 38 6.51 -1.65 1.93
C GLN A 38 5.39 -1.54 2.97
N ALA A 39 4.69 -2.64 3.23
CA ALA A 39 3.51 -2.65 4.11
C ALA A 39 3.93 -2.73 5.58
N SER A 40 3.82 -1.63 6.33
CA SER A 40 4.24 -1.57 7.74
C SER A 40 3.11 -1.07 8.64
N GLY A 41 2.78 -1.86 9.67
CA GLY A 41 1.80 -1.47 10.69
C GLY A 41 0.37 -1.28 10.19
N ILE A 42 0.04 -1.80 9.01
CA ILE A 42 -1.33 -1.82 8.49
C ILE A 42 -2.21 -2.73 9.37
N GLY A 43 -3.51 -2.46 9.38
CA GLY A 43 -4.48 -3.26 10.12
C GLY A 43 -4.59 -4.69 9.60
N GLN A 44 -5.25 -5.54 10.38
CA GLN A 44 -5.47 -6.93 10.03
C GLN A 44 -6.31 -7.04 8.75
N ILE A 45 -5.81 -7.81 7.79
CA ILE A 45 -6.43 -8.03 6.48
C ILE A 45 -5.90 -9.36 5.93
N GLU A 46 -6.76 -10.08 5.21
CA GLU A 46 -6.34 -11.29 4.51
C GLU A 46 -5.39 -10.95 3.35
N ALA A 47 -4.36 -11.77 3.15
CA ALA A 47 -3.34 -11.50 2.13
C ALA A 47 -3.94 -11.41 0.71
N SER A 48 -4.98 -12.19 0.42
CA SER A 48 -5.71 -12.16 -0.85
C SER A 48 -6.47 -10.85 -1.06
N GLU A 49 -7.12 -10.33 -0.01
CA GLU A 49 -7.84 -9.06 -0.06
C GLU A 49 -6.86 -7.89 -0.19
N LEU A 50 -5.77 -7.89 0.59
CA LEU A 50 -4.71 -6.89 0.47
C LEU A 50 -4.12 -6.87 -0.94
N ARG A 51 -3.90 -8.04 -1.55
CA ARG A 51 -3.43 -8.14 -2.93
C ARG A 51 -4.44 -7.57 -3.93
N ALA A 52 -5.72 -7.88 -3.78
CA ALA A 52 -6.77 -7.35 -4.64
C ALA A 52 -6.84 -5.81 -4.58
N ILE A 53 -6.72 -5.24 -3.37
CA ILE A 53 -6.67 -3.78 -3.18
C ILE A 53 -5.42 -3.19 -3.83
N ALA A 54 -4.24 -3.81 -3.65
CA ALA A 54 -3.00 -3.37 -4.27
C ALA A 54 -3.11 -3.34 -5.80
N ASP A 55 -3.62 -4.43 -6.39
CA ASP A 55 -3.80 -4.55 -7.85
C ASP A 55 -4.83 -3.52 -8.37
N ALA A 56 -5.96 -3.35 -7.68
CA ALA A 56 -7.00 -2.37 -8.05
C ALA A 56 -6.54 -0.91 -7.96
N THR A 57 -5.61 -0.60 -7.05
CA THR A 57 -5.07 0.76 -6.87
C THR A 57 -3.79 1.01 -7.67
N GLY A 58 -3.29 0.00 -8.39
CA GLY A 58 -2.06 0.08 -9.17
C GLY A 58 -0.80 0.21 -8.31
N ILE A 59 -0.85 -0.27 -7.06
CA ILE A 59 0.28 -0.33 -6.13
C ILE A 59 0.83 -1.75 -6.08
N LYS A 60 2.16 -1.90 -6.11
CA LYS A 60 2.81 -3.18 -5.83
C LYS A 60 3.38 -3.19 -4.41
N ILE A 61 2.98 -4.18 -3.62
CA ILE A 61 3.62 -4.46 -2.34
C ILE A 61 4.87 -5.29 -2.63
N ILE A 62 6.03 -4.77 -2.25
CA ILE A 62 7.33 -5.43 -2.54
C ILE A 62 7.95 -6.08 -1.31
N ILE A 63 7.59 -5.61 -0.12
CA ILE A 63 8.03 -6.11 1.19
C ILE A 63 6.87 -5.92 2.17
N THR A 64 6.69 -6.87 3.08
CA THR A 64 5.81 -6.77 4.25
C THR A 64 6.67 -6.68 5.50
#